data_AF-A0A382ZM57-F1
#
_entry.id   AF-A0A382ZM57-F1
#
_cell.length_a   1.000
_cell.length_b   1.000
_cell.length_c   1.000
_cell.angle_alpha   90.00
_cell.angle_beta   90.00
_cell.angle_gamma   90.00
#
_symmetry.space_group_name_H-M   'P 1'
#
loop_
_entity.id
_entity.type
_entity.pdbx_description
1 polymer ?
#
loop_
_entity_poly.entity_id
_entity_poly.type
_entity_poly.pdbx_seq_one_letter_code
_entity_poly.pdbx_strand_id
1 'polypeptide(L)'
;EFVDAHIAKGRIATAEGMARGEATNKWLPEALRAYRKAQDVNPEYPPSYFFAGQSYLQAQNLQLARASYTRLIELNHGPFVARAMHKVEQIQMIERAAPGTEVGIKIALEEEISRGELAVLLLEELKLAELVLKRRPINDGANFQTPGDQANLSNPSEAVDIGHYWAKPWIEEILALGVPGLELFPDHSFKPEQALTRANYALVNQGILVLLSGDRSLSIRYVGESSRFSDVRSDFYAYNAIALSTERGLMAADKRT
;
A
#
# COMPACT_ATOMS: atom_id res chain seq x y z
N GLU A 1 19.10 -20.66 -31.43
CA GLU A 1 18.77 -19.30 -30.94
C GLU A 1 18.93 -19.25 -29.43
N PHE A 2 19.37 -18.12 -28.89
CA PHE A 2 19.61 -17.96 -27.45
C PHE A 2 18.35 -17.37 -26.80
N VAL A 3 17.51 -18.23 -26.21
CA VAL A 3 16.19 -17.85 -25.65
C VAL A 3 16.32 -16.72 -24.63
N ASP A 4 17.39 -16.72 -23.83
CA ASP A 4 17.67 -15.68 -22.84
C ASP A 4 17.93 -14.30 -23.43
N ALA A 5 18.49 -14.22 -24.64
CA ALA A 5 18.73 -12.95 -25.31
C ALA A 5 17.40 -12.24 -25.63
N HIS A 6 16.37 -13.01 -25.98
CA HIS A 6 15.03 -12.49 -26.20
C HIS A 6 14.37 -12.02 -24.90
N ILE A 7 14.58 -12.73 -23.79
CA ILE A 7 14.12 -12.29 -22.47
C ILE A 7 14.79 -10.98 -22.06
N ALA A 8 16.11 -10.89 -22.19
CA ALA A 8 16.87 -9.68 -21.87
C ALA A 8 16.39 -8.50 -22.71
N LYS A 9 16.19 -8.69 -24.02
CA LYS A 9 15.67 -7.65 -24.90
C LYS A 9 14.30 -7.13 -24.45
N GLY A 10 13.38 -8.02 -24.09
CA GLY A 10 12.04 -7.61 -23.64
C GLY A 10 12.06 -6.82 -22.32
N ARG A 11 12.92 -7.24 -21.39
CA ARG A 11 13.13 -6.53 -20.11
C ARG A 11 13.73 -5.15 -20.31
N ILE A 12 14.72 -5.02 -21.19
CA ILE A 12 15.35 -3.73 -21.52
C ILE A 12 14.33 -2.79 -22.15
N ALA A 13 13.53 -3.25 -23.13
CA ALA A 13 12.49 -2.42 -23.73
C ALA A 13 11.48 -1.90 -22.70
N THR A 14 11.08 -2.75 -21.75
CA THR A 14 10.20 -2.33 -20.63
C THR A 14 10.87 -1.30 -19.74
N ALA A 15 12.11 -1.56 -19.31
CA ALA A 15 12.85 -0.67 -18.41
C ALA A 15 13.12 0.70 -19.05
N GLU A 16 13.52 0.74 -20.32
CA GLU A 16 13.75 1.98 -21.05
C GLU A 16 12.46 2.78 -21.23
N GLY A 17 11.36 2.12 -21.62
CA GLY A 17 10.06 2.76 -21.78
C GLY A 17 9.57 3.39 -20.48
N MET A 18 9.67 2.67 -19.36
CA MET A 18 9.31 3.18 -18.04
C MET A 18 10.22 4.34 -17.59
N ALA A 19 11.54 4.19 -17.74
CA ALA A 19 12.50 5.22 -17.33
C ALA A 19 12.36 6.53 -18.10
N ARG A 20 11.93 6.45 -19.37
CA ARG A 20 11.68 7.62 -20.23
C ARG A 20 10.27 8.19 -20.08
N GLY A 21 9.40 7.57 -19.30
CA GLY A 21 7.99 7.94 -19.21
C GLY A 21 7.25 7.80 -20.55
N GLU A 22 7.67 6.85 -21.40
CA GLU A 22 7.03 6.62 -22.69
C GLU A 22 5.63 6.01 -22.51
N ALA A 23 4.72 6.39 -23.40
CA ALA A 23 3.38 5.80 -23.43
C ALA A 23 3.46 4.28 -23.64
N THR A 24 2.64 3.54 -22.89
CA THR A 24 2.58 2.07 -22.88
C THR A 24 2.47 1.45 -24.28
N ASN A 25 1.74 2.10 -25.19
CA ASN A 25 1.57 1.63 -26.57
C ASN A 25 2.86 1.65 -27.41
N LYS A 26 3.94 2.30 -26.93
CA LYS A 26 5.25 2.32 -27.59
C LYS A 26 6.12 1.17 -27.14
N TRP A 27 6.38 1.03 -25.85
CA TRP A 27 7.36 0.08 -25.33
C TRP A 27 6.79 -1.33 -25.11
N LEU A 28 5.51 -1.46 -24.75
CA LEU A 28 4.91 -2.75 -24.42
C LEU A 28 4.91 -3.71 -25.64
N PRO A 29 4.52 -3.29 -26.86
CA PRO A 29 4.56 -4.17 -28.03
C PRO A 29 5.97 -4.66 -28.36
N GLU A 30 7.00 -3.83 -28.15
CA GLU A 30 8.39 -4.23 -28.37
C GLU A 30 8.82 -5.31 -27.38
N ALA A 31 8.52 -5.11 -26.09
CA ALA A 31 8.82 -6.08 -25.05
C ALA A 31 8.13 -7.43 -25.32
N LEU A 32 6.83 -7.41 -25.63
CA LEU A 32 6.03 -8.60 -25.90
C LEU A 32 6.49 -9.33 -27.17
N ARG A 33 6.93 -8.60 -28.21
CA ARG A 33 7.51 -9.22 -29.41
C ARG A 33 8.78 -9.99 -29.07
N ALA A 34 9.61 -9.48 -28.16
CA ALA A 34 10.80 -10.19 -27.72
C ALA A 34 10.44 -11.46 -26.94
N TYR A 35 9.52 -11.40 -25.98
CA TYR A 35 9.08 -12.60 -25.26
C TYR A 35 8.42 -13.63 -26.18
N ARG A 36 7.65 -13.20 -27.20
CA ARG A 36 7.06 -14.09 -28.19
C ARG A 36 8.14 -14.87 -28.95
N LYS A 37 9.23 -14.22 -29.37
CA LYS A 37 10.35 -14.93 -30.00
C LYS A 37 10.97 -15.97 -29.08
N ALA A 38 11.06 -15.69 -27.78
CA ALA A 38 11.51 -16.68 -26.80
C ALA A 38 10.57 -17.90 -26.75
N GLN A 39 9.25 -17.66 -26.80
CA GLN A 39 8.21 -18.69 -26.82
C GLN A 39 8.17 -19.49 -28.13
N ASP A 40 8.46 -18.85 -29.26
CA ASP A 40 8.54 -19.51 -30.56
C ASP A 40 9.70 -20.55 -30.58
N VAL A 41 10.80 -20.26 -29.87
CA VAL A 41 11.95 -21.17 -29.73
C VAL A 41 11.72 -22.23 -28.65
N ASN A 42 11.17 -21.83 -27.50
CA ASN A 42 10.81 -22.73 -26.40
C ASN A 42 9.46 -22.31 -25.79
N PRO A 43 8.34 -22.94 -26.18
CA PRO A 43 7.01 -22.62 -25.68
C PRO A 43 6.84 -22.86 -24.18
N GLU A 44 7.65 -23.71 -23.56
CA GLU A 44 7.59 -24.04 -22.14
C GLU A 44 8.72 -23.34 -21.38
N TYR A 45 9.06 -22.10 -21.75
CA TYR A 45 10.08 -21.31 -21.08
C TYR A 45 9.48 -20.35 -20.04
N PRO A 46 9.54 -20.66 -18.71
CA PRO A 46 8.87 -19.87 -17.68
C PRO A 46 9.26 -18.38 -17.67
N PRO A 47 10.53 -17.98 -17.89
CA PRO A 47 10.91 -16.57 -17.91
C PRO A 47 10.13 -15.73 -18.93
N SER A 48 9.77 -16.31 -20.08
CA SER A 48 9.01 -15.59 -21.12
C SER A 48 7.65 -15.11 -20.61
N TYR A 49 6.93 -15.97 -19.88
CA TYR A 49 5.64 -15.67 -19.29
C TYR A 49 5.78 -14.78 -18.05
N PHE A 50 6.81 -15.01 -17.24
CA PHE A 50 7.05 -14.20 -16.03
C PHE A 50 7.28 -12.74 -16.38
N PHE A 51 8.22 -12.48 -17.29
CA PHE A 51 8.57 -11.12 -17.67
C PHE A 51 7.51 -10.46 -18.57
N ALA A 52 6.75 -11.23 -19.36
CA ALA A 52 5.54 -10.71 -20.00
C ALA A 52 4.50 -10.23 -18.97
N GLY A 53 4.24 -11.05 -17.94
CA GLY A 53 3.37 -10.67 -16.82
C GLY A 53 3.85 -9.41 -16.11
N GLN A 54 5.15 -9.27 -15.89
CA GLN A 54 5.74 -8.07 -15.28
C GLN A 54 5.58 -6.84 -16.16
N SER A 55 5.83 -6.95 -17.47
CA SER A 55 5.59 -5.86 -18.43
C SER A 55 4.12 -5.45 -18.47
N TYR A 56 3.18 -6.40 -18.37
CA TYR A 56 1.75 -6.06 -18.27
C TYR A 56 1.39 -5.35 -16.96
N LEU A 57 2.00 -5.70 -15.83
CA LEU A 57 1.81 -4.97 -14.57
C LEU A 57 2.31 -3.52 -14.66
N GLN A 58 3.47 -3.30 -15.25
CA GLN A 58 4.00 -1.95 -15.49
C GLN A 58 3.09 -1.13 -16.43
N ALA A 59 2.43 -1.82 -17.36
CA ALA A 59 1.38 -1.28 -18.23
C ALA A 59 0.00 -1.15 -17.55
N GLN A 60 -0.12 -1.49 -16.26
CA GLN A 60 -1.36 -1.55 -15.47
C GLN A 60 -2.45 -2.46 -16.05
N ASN A 61 -2.08 -3.41 -16.91
CA ASN A 61 -3.01 -4.40 -17.45
C ASN A 61 -3.03 -5.66 -16.57
N LEU A 62 -3.78 -5.58 -15.47
CA LEU A 62 -3.86 -6.64 -14.46
C LEU A 62 -4.35 -7.98 -15.05
N GLN A 63 -5.24 -7.93 -16.04
CA GLN A 63 -5.89 -9.09 -16.63
C GLN A 63 -4.92 -9.87 -17.51
N LEU A 64 -4.17 -9.18 -18.38
CA LEU A 64 -3.13 -9.81 -19.19
C LEU A 64 -1.92 -10.23 -18.35
N ALA A 65 -1.59 -9.47 -17.29
CA ALA A 65 -0.57 -9.86 -16.33
C ALA A 65 -0.93 -11.18 -15.65
N ARG A 66 -2.15 -11.29 -15.10
CA ARG A 66 -2.67 -12.51 -14.48
C ARG A 66 -2.65 -13.67 -15.47
N ALA A 67 -3.14 -13.48 -16.69
CA ALA A 67 -3.14 -14.52 -17.72
C ALA A 67 -1.72 -15.04 -18.00
N SER A 68 -0.73 -14.14 -18.07
CA SER A 68 0.68 -14.52 -18.28
C SER A 68 1.23 -15.32 -17.11
N TYR A 69 0.98 -14.89 -15.87
CA TYR A 69 1.41 -15.62 -14.68
C TYR A 69 0.68 -16.96 -14.51
N THR A 70 -0.62 -17.03 -14.79
CA THR A 70 -1.38 -18.29 -14.79
C THR A 70 -0.80 -19.26 -15.80
N ARG A 71 -0.47 -18.80 -17.01
CA ARG A 71 0.17 -19.67 -18.01
C ARG A 71 1.51 -20.20 -17.52
N LEU A 72 2.31 -19.40 -16.81
CA LEU A 72 3.54 -19.87 -16.17
C LEU A 72 3.26 -20.94 -15.11
N ILE A 73 2.27 -20.73 -14.24
CA ILE A 73 1.90 -21.67 -13.18
C ILE A 73 1.46 -23.02 -13.77
N GLU A 74 0.73 -23.01 -14.89
CA GLU A 74 0.32 -24.23 -15.60
C GLU A 74 1.51 -25.06 -16.09
N LEU A 75 2.64 -24.44 -16.45
CA LEU A 75 3.86 -25.17 -16.80
C LEU A 75 4.40 -25.96 -15.60
N ASN A 76 4.18 -25.48 -14.37
CA ASN A 76 4.51 -26.15 -13.12
C ASN A 76 6.00 -26.58 -12.98
N HIS A 77 6.92 -25.81 -13.55
CA HIS A 77 8.36 -26.04 -13.36
C HIS A 77 9.15 -24.74 -13.31
N GLY A 78 10.32 -24.81 -12.67
CA GLY A 78 11.28 -23.71 -12.59
C GLY A 78 11.04 -22.75 -11.42
N PRO A 79 12.00 -21.83 -11.17
CA PRO A 79 12.03 -21.01 -9.96
C PRO A 79 10.99 -19.88 -9.93
N PHE A 80 10.27 -19.65 -11.04
CA PHE A 80 9.33 -18.55 -11.15
C PHE A 80 7.91 -18.90 -10.70
N VAL A 81 7.57 -20.19 -10.51
CA VAL A 81 6.21 -20.63 -10.17
C VAL A 81 5.71 -19.97 -8.88
N ALA A 82 6.49 -20.08 -7.80
CA ALA A 82 6.11 -19.48 -6.50
C ALA A 82 5.93 -17.95 -6.61
N ARG A 83 6.82 -17.26 -7.34
CA ARG A 83 6.73 -15.82 -7.56
C ARG A 83 5.50 -15.44 -8.40
N ALA A 84 5.17 -16.24 -9.41
CA ALA A 84 3.98 -16.04 -10.23
C ALA A 84 2.70 -16.24 -9.42
N MET A 85 2.64 -17.26 -8.55
CA MET A 85 1.50 -17.47 -7.64
C MET A 85 1.27 -16.25 -6.75
N HIS A 86 2.34 -15.72 -6.13
CA HIS A 86 2.26 -14.50 -5.34
C HIS A 86 1.77 -13.30 -6.15
N LYS A 87 2.23 -13.13 -7.40
CA LYS A 87 1.75 -12.05 -8.27
C LYS A 87 0.27 -12.22 -8.67
N VAL A 88 -0.20 -13.45 -8.91
CA VAL A 88 -1.63 -13.71 -9.16
C VAL A 88 -2.47 -13.36 -7.93
N GLU A 89 -2.03 -13.74 -6.73
CA GLU A 89 -2.70 -13.40 -5.47
C GLU A 89 -2.76 -11.88 -5.27
N GLN A 90 -1.63 -11.18 -5.47
CA GLN A 90 -1.57 -9.72 -5.43
C GLN A 90 -2.57 -9.08 -6.40
N ILE A 91 -2.61 -9.53 -7.66
CA ILE A 91 -3.57 -9.03 -8.67
C ILE A 91 -5.01 -9.27 -8.22
N GLN A 92 -5.33 -10.46 -7.70
CA GLN A 92 -6.68 -10.75 -7.22
C GLN A 92 -7.08 -9.86 -6.04
N MET A 93 -6.16 -9.56 -5.13
CA MET A 93 -6.40 -8.62 -4.03
C MET A 93 -6.71 -7.22 -4.57
N ILE A 94 -5.93 -6.73 -5.55
CA ILE A 94 -6.15 -5.42 -6.19
C ILE A 94 -7.52 -5.40 -6.89
N GLU A 95 -7.84 -6.42 -7.68
CA GLU A 95 -9.13 -6.51 -8.38
C GLU A 95 -10.32 -6.52 -7.40
N ARG A 96 -10.18 -7.18 -6.24
CA ARG A 96 -11.22 -7.21 -5.19
C ARG A 96 -11.33 -5.88 -4.44
N ALA A 97 -10.21 -5.22 -4.17
CA ALA A 97 -10.19 -3.91 -3.53
C ALA A 97 -10.77 -2.82 -4.46
N ALA A 98 -10.64 -3.01 -5.77
CA ALA A 98 -11.11 -2.11 -6.83
C ALA A 98 -10.74 -0.62 -6.57
N PRO A 99 -9.43 -0.28 -6.49
CA PRO A 99 -9.00 1.11 -6.30
C PRO A 99 -9.63 2.04 -7.34
N GLY A 100 -10.09 3.19 -6.89
CA GLY A 100 -10.72 4.22 -7.72
C GLY A 100 -9.71 5.07 -8.49
N THR A 101 -8.42 5.02 -8.14
CA THR A 101 -7.38 5.86 -8.73
C THR A 101 -6.23 5.05 -9.34
N GLU A 102 -5.62 5.56 -10.42
CA GLU A 102 -4.40 4.97 -10.99
C GLU A 102 -3.23 4.95 -10.00
N VAL A 103 -3.17 5.95 -9.11
CA VAL A 103 -2.15 6.04 -8.06
C VAL A 103 -2.33 4.91 -7.04
N GLY A 104 -3.58 4.64 -6.62
CA GLY A 104 -3.89 3.51 -5.74
C GLY A 104 -3.51 2.17 -6.36
N ILE A 105 -3.73 1.98 -7.66
CA ILE A 105 -3.27 0.78 -8.39
C ILE A 105 -1.75 0.67 -8.37
N LYS A 106 -1.02 1.78 -8.66
CA LYS A 106 0.46 1.78 -8.62
C LYS A 106 0.99 1.40 -7.25
N ILE A 107 0.49 2.04 -6.19
CA ILE A 107 0.90 1.75 -4.81
C ILE A 107 0.63 0.28 -4.47
N ALA A 108 -0.53 -0.26 -4.87
CA ALA A 108 -0.88 -1.65 -4.55
C ALA A 108 -0.02 -2.70 -5.29
N LEU A 109 0.71 -2.30 -6.34
CA LEU A 109 1.65 -3.16 -7.06
C LEU A 109 3.04 -3.22 -6.41
N GLU A 110 3.36 -2.28 -5.53
CA GLU A 110 4.62 -2.26 -4.77
C GLU A 110 4.64 -3.32 -3.67
N GLU A 111 5.83 -3.80 -3.31
CA GLU A 111 5.99 -4.82 -2.24
C GLU A 111 5.92 -4.20 -0.84
N GLU A 112 6.35 -2.95 -0.72
CA GLU A 112 6.31 -2.15 0.49
C GLU A 112 5.70 -0.79 0.16
N ILE A 113 4.91 -0.26 1.10
CA ILE A 113 4.35 1.09 0.98
C ILE A 113 4.99 1.99 2.03
N SER A 114 5.13 3.26 1.68
CA SER A 114 5.65 4.31 2.56
C SER A 114 4.56 4.98 3.40
N ARG A 115 4.96 5.77 4.40
CA ARG A 115 4.03 6.60 5.20
C ARG A 115 3.23 7.57 4.33
N GLY A 116 3.86 8.17 3.32
CA GLY A 116 3.21 9.07 2.38
C GLY A 116 2.22 8.36 1.46
N GLU A 117 2.53 7.16 0.99
CA GLU A 117 1.62 6.36 0.19
C GLU A 117 0.42 5.86 0.99
N LEU A 118 0.61 5.51 2.28
CA LEU A 118 -0.52 5.21 3.16
C LEU A 118 -1.46 6.40 3.28
N ALA A 119 -0.93 7.63 3.44
CA ALA A 119 -1.76 8.84 3.48
C ALA A 119 -2.65 8.97 2.22
N VAL A 120 -2.07 8.71 1.04
CA VAL A 120 -2.80 8.71 -0.22
C VAL A 120 -3.90 7.65 -0.23
N LEU A 121 -3.59 6.40 0.13
CA LEU A 121 -4.59 5.33 0.16
C LEU A 121 -5.74 5.62 1.13
N LEU A 122 -5.46 6.22 2.29
CA LEU A 122 -6.50 6.54 3.28
C LEU A 122 -7.44 7.65 2.79
N LEU A 123 -6.92 8.65 2.08
CA LEU A 123 -7.73 9.74 1.56
C LEU A 123 -8.44 9.38 0.25
N GLU A 124 -7.73 8.75 -0.69
CA GLU A 124 -8.25 8.48 -2.02
C GLU A 124 -9.08 7.19 -2.10
N GLU A 125 -8.68 6.14 -1.40
CA GLU A 125 -9.33 4.83 -1.52
C GLU A 125 -10.29 4.58 -0.34
N LEU A 126 -9.89 4.88 0.89
CA LEU A 126 -10.77 4.74 2.07
C LEU A 126 -11.74 5.92 2.23
N LYS A 127 -11.49 7.06 1.57
CA LYS A 127 -12.27 8.30 1.73
C LYS A 127 -12.34 8.77 3.19
N LEU A 128 -11.21 8.67 3.90
CA LEU A 128 -11.15 8.92 5.35
C LEU A 128 -11.63 10.33 5.74
N ALA A 129 -11.28 11.36 4.97
CA ALA A 129 -11.73 12.73 5.22
C ALA A 129 -13.27 12.82 5.26
N GLU A 130 -13.96 12.21 4.30
CA GLU A 130 -15.42 12.17 4.26
C GLU A 130 -16.02 11.39 5.43
N LEU A 131 -15.39 10.26 5.80
CA LEU A 131 -15.84 9.44 6.93
C LEU A 131 -15.74 10.21 8.26
N VAL A 132 -14.66 10.97 8.45
CA VAL A 132 -14.46 11.83 9.63
C VAL A 132 -15.49 12.97 9.64
N LEU A 133 -15.70 13.64 8.50
CA LEU A 133 -16.68 14.74 8.39
C LEU A 133 -18.11 14.27 8.68
N LYS A 134 -18.53 13.11 8.17
CA LYS A 134 -19.85 12.53 8.45
C LYS A 134 -20.06 12.20 9.93
N ARG A 135 -18.99 11.97 10.69
CA ARG A 135 -19.03 11.59 12.10
C ARG A 135 -18.96 12.76 13.06
N ARG A 136 -18.37 13.89 12.64
CA ARG A 136 -18.43 15.13 13.42
C ARG A 136 -19.91 15.58 13.48
N PRO A 137 -20.54 15.65 14.66
CA PRO A 137 -21.93 16.05 14.74
C PRO A 137 -22.10 17.48 14.20
N ILE A 138 -23.23 17.73 13.53
CA ILE A 138 -23.74 19.09 13.20
C ILE A 138 -24.18 19.77 14.51
N ASN A 139 -23.29 19.89 15.49
CA ASN A 139 -23.53 20.52 16.80
C ASN A 139 -22.40 21.49 17.17
N ASP A 140 -21.83 22.17 16.17
CA ASP A 140 -21.12 23.44 16.39
C ASP A 140 -22.06 24.65 16.16
N GLY A 141 -23.36 24.43 16.37
CA GLY A 141 -24.29 25.50 16.72
C GLY A 141 -24.26 25.70 18.24
N ALA A 142 -23.52 26.71 18.70
CA ALA A 142 -23.54 27.24 20.07
C ALA A 142 -22.84 26.43 21.18
N ASN A 143 -21.54 26.12 21.02
CA ASN A 143 -20.66 25.89 22.17
C ASN A 143 -19.73 27.09 22.37
N PHE A 144 -19.83 27.69 23.56
CA PHE A 144 -19.05 28.81 24.06
C PHE A 144 -17.54 28.51 23.92
N GLN A 145 -16.85 29.23 23.04
CA GLN A 145 -15.41 29.15 22.89
C GLN A 145 -14.74 29.84 24.07
N THR A 146 -13.97 29.10 24.88
CA THR A 146 -13.11 29.76 25.86
C THR A 146 -11.87 30.30 25.14
N PRO A 147 -11.29 31.44 25.56
CA PRO A 147 -10.09 32.01 24.93
C PRO A 147 -8.85 31.09 24.92
N GLY A 148 -8.90 29.92 25.56
CA GLY A 148 -7.89 28.86 25.49
C GLY A 148 -8.11 27.82 24.38
N ASP A 149 -9.34 27.66 23.87
CA ASP A 149 -9.63 26.70 22.79
C ASP A 149 -9.19 27.23 21.42
N GLN A 150 -9.08 28.55 21.27
CA GLN A 150 -8.49 29.18 20.09
C GLN A 150 -6.95 29.06 20.06
N ALA A 151 -6.30 28.72 21.18
CA ALA A 151 -4.85 28.52 21.24
C ALA A 151 -4.40 27.13 20.76
N ASN A 152 -5.33 26.19 20.55
CA ASN A 152 -5.06 24.83 20.09
C ASN A 152 -5.54 24.54 18.65
N LEU A 153 -6.05 25.53 17.93
CA LEU A 153 -5.95 25.53 16.46
C LEU A 153 -4.51 25.91 16.10
N SER A 154 -3.57 25.10 16.57
CA SER A 154 -2.17 25.17 16.16
C SER A 154 -2.19 25.14 14.63
N ASN A 155 -1.55 26.11 13.98
CA ASN A 155 -1.18 25.97 12.57
C ASN A 155 -0.75 24.51 12.37
N PRO A 156 -1.35 23.74 11.44
CA PRO A 156 -0.92 22.36 11.23
C PRO A 156 0.60 22.42 11.10
N SER A 157 1.30 21.79 12.05
CA SER A 157 2.75 21.87 12.13
C SER A 157 3.26 21.46 10.75
N GLU A 158 3.85 22.40 10.02
CA GLU A 158 4.31 22.13 8.67
C GLU A 158 5.44 21.10 8.77
N ALA A 159 5.28 19.96 8.09
CA ALA A 159 6.34 18.96 8.09
C ALA A 159 7.56 19.51 7.34
N VAL A 160 8.73 19.43 7.96
CA VAL A 160 9.96 20.06 7.42
C VAL A 160 10.53 19.34 6.19
N ASP A 161 10.09 18.12 5.91
CA ASP A 161 10.68 17.19 4.94
C ASP A 161 9.76 16.78 3.77
N ILE A 162 8.58 17.40 3.64
CA ILE A 162 7.60 17.03 2.58
C ILE A 162 7.60 17.97 1.36
N GLY A 163 8.43 19.01 1.36
CA GLY A 163 8.35 20.12 0.37
C GLY A 163 8.40 19.70 -1.10
N HIS A 164 9.20 18.68 -1.43
CA HIS A 164 9.34 18.14 -2.80
C HIS A 164 8.68 16.77 -2.98
N TYR A 165 8.02 16.26 -1.94
CA TYR A 165 7.39 14.95 -2.01
C TYR A 165 6.10 15.03 -2.83
N TRP A 166 5.94 14.12 -3.79
CA TRP A 166 4.82 14.13 -4.72
C TRP A 166 3.45 14.09 -4.01
N ALA A 167 3.38 13.41 -2.86
CA ALA A 167 2.14 13.27 -2.09
C ALA A 167 1.94 14.34 -1.02
N LYS A 168 2.68 15.47 -1.09
CA LYS A 168 2.58 16.56 -0.11
C LYS A 168 1.13 16.96 0.24
N PRO A 169 0.21 17.19 -0.73
CA PRO A 169 -1.15 17.61 -0.40
C PRO A 169 -1.91 16.61 0.49
N TRP A 170 -1.74 15.31 0.23
CA TRP A 170 -2.37 14.25 1.01
C TRP A 170 -1.78 14.15 2.43
N ILE A 171 -0.48 14.40 2.58
CA ILE A 171 0.15 14.42 3.89
C ILE A 171 -0.35 15.60 4.73
N GLU A 172 -0.42 16.80 4.13
CA GLU A 172 -0.94 17.99 4.80
C GLU A 172 -2.39 17.78 5.28
N GLU A 173 -3.22 17.12 4.46
CA GLU A 173 -4.61 16.79 4.84
C GLU A 173 -4.69 15.73 5.94
N ILE A 174 -3.88 14.66 5.89
CA ILE A 174 -3.82 13.66 6.97
C ILE A 174 -3.38 14.29 8.31
N LEU A 175 -2.40 15.21 8.27
CA LEU A 175 -1.95 15.94 9.45
C LEU A 175 -3.07 16.84 10.01
N ALA A 176 -3.81 17.53 9.14
CA ALA A 176 -4.96 18.34 9.53
C ALA A 176 -6.12 17.51 10.13
N LEU A 177 -6.30 16.27 9.65
CA LEU A 177 -7.27 15.32 10.22
C LEU A 177 -6.83 14.77 11.58
N GLY A 178 -5.54 14.83 11.91
CA GLY A 178 -4.99 14.33 13.17
C GLY A 178 -5.07 12.81 13.29
N VAL A 179 -4.81 12.08 12.20
CA VAL A 179 -4.91 10.60 12.17
C VAL A 179 -3.81 9.98 13.05
N PRO A 180 -4.17 9.24 14.12
CA PRO A 180 -3.15 8.67 14.99
C PRO A 180 -2.29 7.63 14.26
N GLY A 181 -0.98 7.63 14.51
CA GLY A 181 0.02 6.80 13.81
C GLY A 181 0.65 7.47 12.56
N LEU A 182 0.06 8.56 12.07
CA LEU A 182 0.58 9.40 10.98
C LEU A 182 0.88 10.84 11.44
N GLU A 183 1.19 11.02 12.73
CA GLU A 183 1.64 12.30 13.26
C GLU A 183 3.09 12.60 12.85
N LEU A 184 3.50 13.85 13.05
CA LEU A 184 4.91 14.23 12.96
C LEU A 184 5.73 13.57 14.06
N PHE A 185 6.99 13.30 13.74
CA PHE A 185 8.01 12.95 14.72
C PHE A 185 8.40 14.16 15.58
N PRO A 186 9.09 13.96 16.73
CA PRO A 186 9.53 15.05 17.59
C PRO A 186 10.44 16.10 16.92
N ASP A 187 11.08 15.75 15.81
CA ASP A 187 11.91 16.62 14.99
C ASP A 187 11.10 17.39 13.91
N HIS A 188 9.77 17.38 14.00
CA HIS A 188 8.84 17.95 13.02
C HIS A 188 8.90 17.34 11.61
N SER A 189 9.56 16.19 11.43
CA SER A 189 9.53 15.44 10.18
C SER A 189 8.29 14.55 10.07
N PHE A 190 7.83 14.29 8.85
CA PHE A 190 6.80 13.28 8.57
C PHE A 190 7.40 11.95 8.09
N LYS A 191 8.57 12.00 7.46
CA LYS A 191 9.29 10.90 6.81
C LYS A 191 8.44 10.20 5.74
N PRO A 192 8.05 10.91 4.67
CA PRO A 192 7.09 10.42 3.68
C PRO A 192 7.54 9.14 2.98
N GLU A 193 8.83 8.99 2.71
CA GLU A 193 9.43 7.84 2.03
C GLU A 193 9.76 6.68 2.98
N GLN A 194 9.60 6.85 4.30
CA GLN A 194 9.88 5.78 5.24
C GLN A 194 8.89 4.63 5.03
N ALA A 195 9.43 3.43 4.78
CA ALA A 195 8.65 2.20 4.67
C ALA A 195 7.79 1.99 5.93
N LEU A 196 6.52 1.64 5.71
CA LEU A 196 5.55 1.44 6.77
C LEU A 196 5.75 0.09 7.44
N THR A 197 6.03 0.10 8.75
CA THR A 197 6.10 -1.15 9.52
C THR A 197 4.70 -1.68 9.83
N ARG A 198 4.57 -3.00 10.01
CA ARG A 198 3.32 -3.64 10.48
C ARG A 198 2.81 -3.05 11.80
N ALA A 199 3.73 -2.70 12.70
CA ALA A 199 3.39 -2.06 13.98
C ALA A 199 2.84 -0.65 13.79
N ASN A 200 3.42 0.15 12.89
CA ASN A 200 2.87 1.48 12.56
C ASN A 200 1.52 1.36 11.87
N TYR A 201 1.34 0.43 10.93
CA TYR A 201 0.05 0.19 10.30
C TYR A 201 -1.04 -0.19 11.33
N ALA A 202 -0.69 -1.02 12.32
CA ALA A 202 -1.60 -1.36 13.41
C ALA A 202 -2.03 -0.12 14.22
N LEU A 203 -1.08 0.77 14.54
CA LEU A 203 -1.39 2.04 15.24
C LEU A 203 -2.34 2.92 14.43
N VAL A 204 -2.15 3.00 13.11
CA VAL A 204 -3.04 3.73 12.21
C VAL A 204 -4.44 3.11 12.19
N ASN A 205 -4.55 1.79 12.09
CA ASN A 205 -5.83 1.09 12.17
C ASN A 205 -6.56 1.38 13.48
N GLN A 206 -5.87 1.27 14.62
CA GLN A 206 -6.42 1.63 15.93
C GLN A 206 -6.87 3.10 15.96
N GLY A 207 -6.03 4.00 15.46
CA GLY A 207 -6.31 5.43 15.39
C GLY A 207 -7.58 5.73 14.63
N ILE A 208 -7.73 5.16 13.43
CA ILE A 208 -8.93 5.29 12.60
C ILE A 208 -10.15 4.68 13.29
N LEU A 209 -10.00 3.51 13.92
CA LEU A 209 -11.09 2.88 14.66
C LEU A 209 -11.58 3.74 15.82
N VAL A 210 -10.68 4.37 16.58
CA VAL A 210 -11.03 5.32 17.66
C VAL A 210 -11.63 6.60 17.09
N LEU A 211 -11.01 7.17 16.05
CA LEU A 211 -11.42 8.44 15.44
C LEU A 211 -12.81 8.35 14.83
N LEU A 212 -13.06 7.29 14.06
CA LEU A 212 -14.39 7.00 13.57
C LEU A 212 -15.22 6.64 14.79
N SER A 213 -15.01 5.47 15.38
CA SER A 213 -15.34 5.12 16.78
C SER A 213 -16.12 6.07 17.68
N GLY A 214 -15.42 7.13 18.09
CA GLY A 214 -15.67 7.82 19.35
C GLY A 214 -15.31 6.97 20.59
N ASP A 215 -15.05 5.67 20.44
CA ASP A 215 -14.75 4.77 21.55
C ASP A 215 -13.25 4.83 21.90
N ARG A 216 -12.93 5.68 22.88
CA ARG A 216 -11.57 5.81 23.41
C ARG A 216 -11.07 4.54 24.12
N SER A 217 -11.97 3.64 24.55
CA SER A 217 -11.57 2.40 25.25
C SER A 217 -10.75 1.46 24.35
N LEU A 218 -10.90 1.57 23.03
CA LEU A 218 -10.13 0.78 22.07
C LEU A 218 -8.62 1.03 22.17
N SER A 219 -8.19 2.20 22.66
CA SER A 219 -6.77 2.54 22.82
C SER A 219 -6.06 1.77 23.94
N ILE A 220 -6.82 1.16 24.86
CA ILE A 220 -6.29 0.45 26.04
C ILE A 220 -6.90 -0.95 26.24
N ARG A 221 -7.74 -1.41 25.32
CA ARG A 221 -8.56 -2.63 25.43
C ARG A 221 -7.78 -3.89 25.85
N TYR A 222 -6.53 -4.01 25.41
CA TYR A 222 -5.66 -5.17 25.60
C TYR A 222 -4.42 -4.84 26.43
N VAL A 223 -4.38 -3.70 27.11
CA VAL A 223 -3.26 -3.36 27.98
C VAL A 223 -3.27 -4.31 29.19
N GLY A 224 -2.14 -4.96 29.45
CA GLY A 224 -1.94 -5.81 30.63
C GLY A 224 -2.33 -7.29 30.45
N GLU A 225 -2.85 -7.72 29.29
CA GLU A 225 -3.06 -9.14 29.03
C GLU A 225 -1.76 -9.88 28.68
N SER A 226 -1.80 -11.21 28.72
CA SER A 226 -0.71 -12.04 28.18
C SER A 226 -0.67 -11.95 26.65
N SER A 227 0.53 -11.94 26.07
CA SER A 227 0.66 -11.84 24.61
C SER A 227 -0.03 -12.97 23.87
N ARG A 228 -0.81 -12.60 22.84
CA ARG A 228 -1.49 -13.50 21.90
C ARG A 228 -0.57 -14.02 20.77
N PHE A 229 0.61 -13.44 20.64
CA PHE A 229 1.53 -13.69 19.53
C PHE A 229 2.85 -14.24 20.05
N SER A 230 3.49 -15.12 19.30
CA SER A 230 4.78 -15.73 19.67
C SER A 230 5.95 -14.75 19.55
N ASP A 231 5.83 -13.78 18.65
CA ASP A 231 6.86 -12.83 18.23
C ASP A 231 6.66 -11.41 18.78
N VAL A 232 5.53 -11.14 19.47
CA VAL A 232 5.25 -9.84 20.08
C VAL A 232 5.18 -10.00 21.60
N ARG A 233 5.85 -9.12 22.35
CA ARG A 233 5.71 -9.05 23.81
C ARG A 233 4.45 -8.28 24.20
N SER A 234 3.83 -8.62 25.32
CA SER A 234 2.62 -7.92 25.81
C SER A 234 2.86 -6.46 26.20
N ASP A 235 4.12 -6.10 26.51
CA ASP A 235 4.53 -4.73 26.84
C ASP A 235 5.11 -3.95 25.65
N PHE A 236 5.04 -4.52 24.44
CA PHE A 236 5.45 -3.83 23.22
C PHE A 236 4.54 -2.62 22.95
N TYR A 237 5.12 -1.49 22.51
CA TYR A 237 4.40 -0.21 22.39
C TYR A 237 3.15 -0.27 21.50
N ALA A 238 3.15 -1.14 20.48
CA ALA A 238 2.03 -1.33 19.57
C ALA A 238 1.20 -2.58 19.88
N TYR A 239 1.42 -3.28 20.99
CA TYR A 239 0.74 -4.54 21.31
C TYR A 239 -0.79 -4.40 21.26
N ASN A 240 -1.34 -3.38 21.92
CA ASN A 240 -2.78 -3.13 21.92
C ASN A 240 -3.34 -2.96 20.51
N ALA A 241 -2.63 -2.19 19.68
CA ALA A 241 -3.02 -1.90 18.30
C ALA A 241 -2.94 -3.13 17.41
N ILE A 242 -1.92 -3.97 17.58
CA ILE A 242 -1.76 -5.24 16.87
C ILE A 242 -2.88 -6.21 17.26
N ALA A 243 -3.12 -6.40 18.56
CA ALA A 243 -4.19 -7.26 19.05
C ALA A 243 -5.56 -6.82 18.54
N LEU A 244 -5.85 -5.52 18.55
CA LEU A 244 -7.08 -4.95 18.01
C LEU A 244 -7.20 -5.15 16.49
N SER A 245 -6.14 -4.88 15.73
CA SER A 245 -6.15 -5.04 14.27
C SER A 245 -6.37 -6.49 13.86
N THR A 246 -5.77 -7.44 14.57
CA THR A 246 -5.99 -8.87 14.32
C THR A 246 -7.38 -9.33 14.74
N GLU A 247 -7.92 -8.88 15.89
CA GLU A 247 -9.30 -9.18 16.29
C GLU A 247 -10.31 -8.69 15.24
N ARG A 248 -10.10 -7.49 14.70
CA ARG A 248 -10.98 -6.87 13.72
C ARG A 248 -10.78 -7.39 12.29
N GLY A 249 -9.86 -8.34 12.08
CA GLY A 249 -9.56 -8.90 10.76
C GLY A 249 -8.84 -7.94 9.81
N LEU A 250 -8.28 -6.84 10.31
CA LEU A 250 -7.51 -5.86 9.53
C LEU A 250 -6.07 -6.31 9.30
N MET A 251 -5.56 -7.21 10.15
CA MET A 251 -4.23 -7.80 10.01
C MET A 251 -4.26 -9.30 10.29
N ALA A 252 -3.69 -10.08 9.37
CA ALA A 252 -3.44 -11.49 9.59
C ALA A 252 -2.27 -11.70 10.58
N ALA A 253 -2.39 -12.71 11.43
CA ALA A 253 -1.36 -13.12 12.38
C ALA A 253 -1.42 -14.63 12.61
N ASP A 254 -0.25 -15.24 12.77
CA ASP A 254 -0.12 -16.61 13.25
C ASP A 254 -0.37 -16.61 14.76
N LYS A 255 -1.59 -16.96 15.16
CA LYS A 255 -1.95 -17.01 16.57
C LYS A 255 -1.14 -18.09 17.28
N ARG A 256 -0.68 -17.79 18.50
CA ARG A 256 -0.14 -18.81 19.38
C ARG A 256 -1.27 -19.81 19.68
N THR A 257 -1.14 -21.04 19.17
CA THR A 257 -2.06 -22.15 19.46
C THR A 257 -1.81 -22.67 20.86
#